data_AF-A0A448WW19-F1
#
_entry.id   AF-A0A448WW19-F1
#
_cell.length_a   1.000
_cell.length_b   1.000
_cell.length_c   1.000
_cell.angle_alpha   90.00
_cell.angle_beta   90.00
_cell.angle_gamma   90.00
#
_symmetry.space_group_name_H-M   'P 1'
#
loop_
_entity.id
_entity.type
_entity.pdbx_description
1 polymer ?
#
loop_
_entity_poly.entity_id
_entity_poly.type
_entity_poly.pdbx_seq_one_letter_code
_entity_poly.pdbx_strand_id
1 'polypeptide(L)'
;MIKFYSARGCTLSHIYIKTLFSIENGIETTTQITASELRQNIVPFVGSCHLIVSLNKRHENNVNDAAVIYKNHTKDCYFCYEFIVRSPNVIQYRRSDCQIAPLSGNISSLCSLISTIELETGFVQNREDASDFNCKSIIEGVYAFDYRIVGSTGVCSSPNSIIKACQRQGSPLRDNSVFTQTYGYCPDFQDISATEDPNIVYGKANIWRCYGRWVDKDGSIWAAIEYDTNQPKLKFRCMTTRIDQQNPDDSIHWAYFPR
;
A
#
# COMPACT_ATOMS: atom_id res chain seq x y z
N MET A 1 20.64 -6.23 22.05
CA MET A 1 21.58 -7.26 21.56
C MET A 1 21.13 -7.66 20.15
N ILE A 2 21.83 -7.22 19.11
CA ILE A 2 21.48 -7.49 17.71
C ILE A 2 21.93 -8.92 17.40
N LYS A 3 20.99 -9.85 17.18
CA LYS A 3 21.31 -11.21 16.75
C LYS A 3 21.50 -11.22 15.24
N PHE A 4 22.76 -11.30 14.79
CA PHE A 4 23.08 -11.63 13.41
C PHE A 4 22.91 -13.15 13.23
N TYR A 5 21.94 -13.57 12.42
CA TYR A 5 21.81 -14.97 12.01
C TYR A 5 22.63 -15.18 10.73
N SER A 6 23.65 -16.05 10.81
CA SER A 6 24.35 -16.58 9.63
C SER A 6 24.34 -18.11 9.69
N ALA A 7 24.15 -18.71 8.51
CA ALA A 7 24.25 -20.13 8.17
C ALA A 7 23.08 -21.10 8.48
N ARG A 8 21.86 -20.72 8.06
CA ARG A 8 20.94 -21.58 7.28
C ARG A 8 20.33 -20.66 6.21
N GLY A 9 20.14 -21.17 4.98
CA GLY A 9 19.89 -20.35 3.78
C GLY A 9 18.99 -19.13 3.99
N CYS A 10 19.31 -18.01 3.31
CA CYS A 10 18.55 -16.77 3.38
C CYS A 10 17.11 -17.02 2.87
N THR A 11 16.18 -17.22 3.80
CA THR A 11 14.77 -17.50 3.51
C THR A 11 13.86 -16.53 4.25
N LEU A 12 13.08 -15.75 3.51
CA LEU A 12 12.06 -14.89 4.07
C LEU A 12 10.88 -15.69 4.61
N SER A 13 10.28 -15.18 5.69
CA SER A 13 9.04 -15.71 6.25
C SER A 13 7.87 -15.48 5.29
N HIS A 14 6.88 -16.39 5.33
CA HIS A 14 5.67 -16.36 4.51
C HIS A 14 4.89 -15.03 4.54
N ILE A 15 5.00 -14.27 5.64
CA ILE A 15 4.33 -12.97 5.77
C ILE A 15 4.82 -11.93 4.74
N TYR A 16 6.04 -12.08 4.22
CA TYR A 16 6.63 -11.21 3.19
C TYR A 16 6.47 -11.76 1.76
N ILE A 17 6.13 -13.05 1.60
CA ILE A 17 6.07 -13.72 0.29
C ILE A 17 4.77 -13.35 -0.40
N LYS A 18 4.85 -12.44 -1.39
CA LYS A 18 3.69 -11.86 -2.09
C LYS A 18 4.11 -11.36 -3.47
N THR A 19 3.14 -11.25 -4.38
CA THR A 19 3.26 -10.43 -5.59
C THR A 19 2.54 -9.11 -5.35
N LEU A 20 3.30 -8.02 -5.40
CA LEU A 20 2.84 -6.68 -5.09
C LEU A 20 2.77 -5.84 -6.35
N PHE A 21 1.70 -5.05 -6.48
CA PHE A 21 1.60 -3.93 -7.41
C PHE A 21 1.90 -2.63 -6.67
N SER A 22 2.66 -1.73 -7.29
CA SER A 22 2.89 -0.36 -6.82
C SER A 22 3.10 0.57 -8.02
N ILE A 23 3.09 1.88 -7.76
CA ILE A 23 3.47 2.89 -8.74
C ILE A 23 4.73 3.56 -8.20
N GLU A 24 5.89 3.25 -8.78
CA GLU A 24 7.18 3.83 -8.41
C GLU A 24 7.52 4.94 -9.41
N ASN A 25 7.66 6.18 -8.95
CA ASN A 25 7.95 7.34 -9.81
C ASN A 25 7.02 7.45 -11.04
N GLY A 26 5.73 7.16 -10.86
CA GLY A 26 4.72 7.18 -11.93
C GLY A 26 4.72 5.95 -12.85
N ILE A 27 5.56 4.95 -12.58
CA ILE A 27 5.66 3.73 -13.38
C ILE A 27 5.01 2.55 -12.66
N GLU A 28 4.10 1.86 -13.34
CA GLU A 28 3.49 0.63 -12.86
C GLU A 28 4.53 -0.47 -12.62
N THR A 29 4.60 -0.91 -11.38
CA THR A 29 5.63 -1.80 -10.87
C THR A 29 5.01 -3.05 -10.27
N THR A 30 5.55 -4.19 -10.66
CA THR A 30 5.24 -5.49 -10.07
C THR A 30 6.48 -6.00 -9.36
N THR A 31 6.37 -6.21 -8.05
CA THR A 31 7.41 -6.76 -7.18
C THR A 31 6.99 -8.14 -6.71
N GLN A 32 7.65 -9.19 -7.21
CA GLN A 32 7.45 -10.56 -6.78
C GLN A 32 8.48 -10.92 -5.73
N ILE A 33 8.01 -11.25 -4.52
CA ILE A 33 8.82 -11.62 -3.37
C ILE A 33 8.58 -13.10 -3.10
N THR A 34 9.63 -13.91 -3.22
CA THR A 34 9.59 -15.33 -2.83
C THR A 34 10.41 -15.55 -1.56
N ALA A 35 10.45 -16.79 -1.07
CA ALA A 35 11.28 -17.12 0.09
C ALA A 35 12.76 -16.77 -0.13
N SER A 36 13.28 -16.92 -1.35
CA SER A 36 14.72 -16.81 -1.62
C SER A 36 15.06 -15.83 -2.75
N GLU A 37 14.08 -15.20 -3.41
CA GLU A 37 14.31 -14.30 -4.52
C GLU A 37 13.38 -13.09 -4.47
N LEU A 38 13.82 -12.02 -5.13
CA LEU A 38 13.00 -10.85 -5.41
C LEU A 38 13.15 -10.49 -6.90
N ARG A 39 12.03 -10.16 -7.54
CA ARG A 39 11.97 -9.77 -8.95
C ARG A 39 11.10 -8.52 -9.09
N GLN A 40 11.62 -7.49 -9.74
CA GLN A 40 10.84 -6.35 -10.22
C GLN A 40 10.82 -6.30 -11.74
N ASN A 41 9.69 -5.85 -12.30
CA ASN A 41 9.53 -5.64 -13.75
C ASN A 41 10.25 -4.38 -14.26
N ILE A 42 10.38 -3.34 -13.43
CA ILE A 42 11.13 -2.12 -13.74
C ILE A 42 12.59 -2.26 -13.32
N VAL A 43 13.50 -2.14 -14.30
CA VAL A 43 14.96 -2.34 -14.14
C VAL A 43 15.26 -3.78 -13.68
N PRO A 44 16.33 -4.47 -14.10
CA PRO A 44 16.53 -5.87 -13.69
C PRO A 44 17.01 -5.97 -12.22
N PHE A 45 16.19 -5.53 -11.26
CA PHE A 45 16.28 -5.86 -9.84
C PHE A 45 15.73 -7.27 -9.63
N VAL A 46 16.45 -8.22 -10.23
CA VAL A 46 16.28 -9.64 -9.98
C VAL A 46 17.47 -10.08 -9.13
N GLY A 47 17.18 -10.62 -7.96
CA GLY A 47 18.24 -11.07 -7.06
C GLY A 47 17.81 -12.18 -6.11
N SER A 48 18.79 -12.94 -5.65
CA SER A 48 18.61 -13.95 -4.61
C SER A 48 18.90 -13.36 -3.24
N CYS A 49 18.13 -13.77 -2.25
CA CYS A 49 18.32 -13.45 -0.85
C CYS A 49 19.75 -13.81 -0.45
N HIS A 50 20.52 -12.82 0.00
CA HIS A 50 21.90 -12.98 0.42
C HIS A 50 22.02 -12.96 1.94
N LEU A 51 21.43 -11.93 2.58
CA LEU A 51 21.50 -11.74 4.03
C LEU A 51 20.23 -11.06 4.56
N ILE A 52 19.65 -11.63 5.62
CA ILE A 52 18.62 -10.93 6.42
C ILE A 52 19.36 -10.13 7.50
N VAL A 53 19.40 -8.80 7.34
CA VAL A 53 20.14 -7.89 8.22
C VAL A 53 19.42 -7.71 9.55
N SER A 54 18.09 -7.57 9.52
CA SER A 54 17.28 -7.44 10.72
C SER A 54 15.85 -7.92 10.47
N LEU A 55 15.21 -8.39 11.53
CA LEU A 55 13.78 -8.70 11.61
C LEU A 55 13.19 -7.99 12.82
N ASN A 56 11.99 -7.44 12.68
CA ASN A 56 11.19 -6.82 13.74
C ASN A 56 11.98 -5.77 14.55
N LYS A 57 12.75 -4.94 13.85
CA LYS A 57 13.53 -3.84 14.41
C LYS A 57 12.60 -2.81 15.05
N ARG A 58 11.43 -2.55 14.46
CA ARG A 58 10.35 -1.74 15.04
C ARG A 58 9.53 -2.57 16.02
N HIS A 59 10.13 -2.84 17.18
CA HIS A 59 9.47 -3.56 18.28
C HIS A 59 8.29 -2.79 18.90
N GLU A 60 8.20 -1.48 18.61
CA GLU A 60 7.08 -0.63 18.96
C GLU A 60 5.94 -0.89 17.94
N ASN A 61 4.81 -1.43 18.42
CA ASN A 61 3.54 -1.63 17.71
C ASN A 61 3.29 -2.97 16.98
N ASN A 62 3.98 -4.07 17.30
CA ASN A 62 3.75 -5.38 16.65
C ASN A 62 3.90 -5.33 15.11
N VAL A 63 4.75 -4.45 14.60
CA VAL A 63 4.98 -4.30 13.16
C VAL A 63 6.02 -5.32 12.72
N ASN A 64 5.65 -6.17 11.77
CA ASN A 64 6.61 -7.08 11.15
C ASN A 64 7.41 -6.30 10.09
N ASP A 65 8.68 -6.04 10.38
CA ASP A 65 9.60 -5.44 9.42
C ASP A 65 10.82 -6.34 9.17
N ALA A 66 11.41 -6.20 7.98
CA ALA A 66 12.58 -6.96 7.59
C ALA A 66 13.49 -6.11 6.72
N ALA A 67 14.79 -6.10 7.04
CA ALA A 67 15.81 -5.56 6.15
C ALA A 67 16.57 -6.73 5.54
N VAL A 68 16.54 -6.84 4.21
CA VAL A 68 17.08 -7.97 3.46
C VAL A 68 17.96 -7.47 2.34
N ILE A 69 19.16 -8.02 2.25
CA ILE A 69 20.09 -7.79 1.16
C ILE A 69 19.92 -8.91 0.15
N TYR A 70 19.76 -8.52 -1.10
CA TYR A 70 19.71 -9.41 -2.26
C TYR A 70 20.98 -9.23 -3.09
N LYS A 71 21.49 -10.33 -3.63
CA LYS A 71 22.54 -10.34 -4.65
C LYS A 71 21.88 -10.33 -6.02
N ASN A 72 22.20 -9.35 -6.86
CA ASN A 72 21.66 -9.26 -8.21
C ASN A 72 22.18 -10.43 -9.08
N HIS A 73 21.33 -10.95 -9.97
CA HIS A 73 21.69 -12.07 -10.86
C HIS A 73 22.52 -11.66 -12.07
N THR A 74 22.31 -10.45 -12.57
CA THR A 74 22.88 -9.96 -13.83
C THR A 74 24.11 -9.08 -13.63
N LYS A 75 24.17 -8.39 -12.50
CA LYS A 75 25.26 -7.50 -12.10
C LYS A 75 25.85 -8.05 -10.80
N ASP A 76 27.18 -8.05 -10.67
CA ASP A 76 27.84 -8.45 -9.41
C ASP A 76 27.74 -7.33 -8.37
N CYS A 77 26.51 -7.02 -7.97
CA CYS A 77 26.17 -6.00 -7.00
C CYS A 77 25.05 -6.48 -6.09
N TYR A 78 24.88 -5.76 -4.99
CA TYR A 78 23.93 -6.04 -3.94
C TYR A 78 22.99 -4.85 -3.77
N PHE A 79 21.77 -5.14 -3.36
CA PHE A 79 20.79 -4.11 -3.06
C PHE A 79 20.01 -4.52 -1.81
N CYS A 80 19.64 -3.53 -1.01
CA CYS A 80 18.84 -3.75 0.19
C CYS A 80 17.37 -3.42 -0.08
N TYR A 81 16.48 -4.24 0.49
CA TYR A 81 15.08 -3.92 0.71
C TYR A 81 14.80 -3.84 2.19
N GLU A 82 14.01 -2.83 2.56
CA GLU A 82 13.36 -2.79 3.86
C GLU A 82 11.86 -2.94 3.66
N PHE A 83 11.29 -4.01 4.18
CA PHE A 83 9.87 -4.32 4.15
C PHE A 83 9.19 -3.98 5.46
N ILE A 84 7.95 -3.51 5.39
CA ILE A 84 7.08 -3.21 6.51
C ILE A 84 5.70 -3.78 6.18
N VAL A 85 5.32 -4.85 6.86
CA VAL A 85 3.98 -5.42 6.69
C VAL A 85 2.97 -4.49 7.40
N ARG A 86 2.11 -3.84 6.62
CA ARG A 86 1.04 -2.97 7.14
C ARG A 86 -0.27 -3.73 7.33
N SER A 87 -0.56 -4.67 6.43
CA SER A 87 -1.67 -5.61 6.55
C SER A 87 -1.34 -6.89 5.77
N PRO A 88 -2.17 -7.95 5.83
CA PRO A 88 -2.01 -9.10 4.96
C PRO A 88 -1.97 -8.77 3.46
N ASN A 89 -2.54 -7.63 3.04
CA ASN A 89 -2.64 -7.21 1.63
C ASN A 89 -1.76 -6.02 1.27
N VAL A 90 -1.06 -5.42 2.23
CA VAL A 90 -0.28 -4.20 2.03
C VAL A 90 1.09 -4.34 2.69
N ILE A 91 2.14 -4.21 1.89
CA ILE A 91 3.52 -4.10 2.35
C ILE A 91 4.06 -2.76 1.87
N GLN A 92 4.51 -1.94 2.81
CA GLN A 92 5.33 -0.80 2.47
C GLN A 92 6.79 -1.22 2.36
N TYR A 93 7.51 -0.70 1.37
CA TYR A 93 8.90 -1.05 1.19
C TYR A 93 9.69 0.12 0.63
N ARG A 94 11.00 0.04 0.80
CA ARG A 94 11.97 0.91 0.15
C ARG A 94 13.20 0.12 -0.20
N ARG A 95 13.94 0.59 -1.20
CA ARG A 95 15.09 -0.12 -1.73
C ARG A 95 16.28 0.80 -1.94
N SER A 96 17.46 0.21 -1.92
CA SER A 96 18.68 0.87 -2.36
C SER A 96 18.87 0.69 -3.86
N ASP A 97 19.74 1.51 -4.43
CA ASP A 97 20.35 1.18 -5.72
C ASP A 97 21.27 -0.03 -5.60
N CYS A 98 21.65 -0.61 -6.75
CA CYS A 98 22.58 -1.73 -6.79
C CYS A 98 24.01 -1.24 -6.61
N GLN A 99 24.69 -1.72 -5.57
CA GLN A 99 26.05 -1.32 -5.22
C GLN A 99 27.00 -2.53 -5.21
N ILE A 100 28.19 -2.35 -5.76
CA ILE A 100 29.25 -3.36 -5.71
C ILE A 100 29.70 -3.50 -4.25
N ALA A 101 29.93 -4.73 -3.79
CA ALA A 101 30.39 -4.96 -2.42
C ALA A 101 31.72 -4.20 -2.18
N PRO A 102 31.81 -3.38 -1.12
CA PRO A 102 33.06 -2.71 -0.79
C PRO A 102 34.13 -3.73 -0.40
N LEU A 103 35.36 -3.57 -0.92
CA LEU A 103 36.51 -4.45 -0.69
C LEU A 103 36.88 -4.62 0.80
N SER A 104 36.47 -3.69 1.67
CA SER A 104 36.76 -3.67 3.11
C SER A 104 35.53 -3.37 3.99
N GLY A 105 34.33 -3.27 3.40
CA GLY A 105 33.13 -2.81 4.11
C GLY A 105 32.16 -3.95 4.44
N ASN A 106 31.45 -3.82 5.55
CA ASN A 106 30.39 -4.75 5.92
C ASN A 106 29.15 -4.48 5.05
N ILE A 107 28.79 -5.44 4.20
CA ILE A 107 27.63 -5.35 3.30
C ILE A 107 26.31 -5.03 4.03
N SER A 108 26.21 -5.36 5.32
CA SER A 108 25.04 -5.05 6.14
C SER A 108 24.77 -3.54 6.27
N SER A 109 25.75 -2.67 6.02
CA SER A 109 25.58 -1.22 6.09
C SER A 109 24.71 -0.67 4.95
N LEU A 110 24.55 -1.40 3.84
CA LEU A 110 23.71 -0.99 2.70
C LEU A 110 22.29 -0.62 3.13
N CYS A 111 21.70 -1.41 4.04
CA CYS A 111 20.35 -1.15 4.54
C CYS A 111 20.24 0.08 5.46
N SER A 112 21.36 0.60 5.97
CA SER A 112 21.33 1.83 6.79
C SER A 112 21.23 3.09 5.92
N LEU A 113 21.69 3.02 4.68
CA LEU A 113 21.73 4.14 3.73
C LEU A 113 20.35 4.52 3.19
N ILE A 114 19.39 3.60 3.23
CA ILE A 114 18.04 3.82 2.68
C ILE A 114 17.06 4.40 3.70
N SER A 115 17.53 4.71 4.90
CA SER A 115 16.65 5.13 6.01
C SER A 115 15.89 6.44 5.77
N THR A 116 16.35 7.25 4.84
CA THR A 116 15.76 8.54 4.42
C THR A 116 14.96 8.45 3.13
N ILE A 117 15.00 7.32 2.41
CA ILE A 117 14.21 7.11 1.20
C ILE A 117 12.74 6.93 1.58
N GLU A 118 11.85 7.56 0.81
CA GLU A 118 10.40 7.45 0.96
C GLU A 118 9.95 5.99 0.80
N LEU A 119 8.87 5.63 1.49
CA LEU A 119 8.27 4.31 1.39
C LEU A 119 7.34 4.24 0.18
N GLU A 120 7.53 3.20 -0.61
CA GLU A 120 6.56 2.77 -1.60
C GLU A 120 5.50 1.88 -0.95
N THR A 121 4.27 1.98 -1.46
CA THR A 121 3.15 1.17 -0.98
C THR A 121 2.84 0.09 -2.02
N GLY A 122 3.13 -1.17 -1.66
CA GLY A 122 2.80 -2.34 -2.46
C GLY A 122 1.49 -2.99 -2.01
N PHE A 123 0.60 -3.22 -2.97
CA PHE A 123 -0.68 -3.89 -2.78
C PHE A 123 -0.62 -5.31 -3.33
N VAL A 124 -1.16 -6.29 -2.64
CA VAL A 124 -1.31 -7.65 -3.19
C VAL A 124 -2.09 -7.59 -4.50
N GLN A 125 -1.43 -7.99 -5.58
CA GLN A 125 -1.90 -7.74 -6.94
C GLN A 125 -3.14 -8.59 -7.28
N ASN A 126 -3.07 -9.88 -6.98
CA ASN A 126 -4.10 -10.86 -7.34
C ASN A 126 -5.14 -10.97 -6.23
N ARG A 127 -6.40 -11.11 -6.62
CA ARG A 127 -7.51 -11.22 -5.65
C ARG A 127 -7.45 -12.53 -4.86
N GLU A 128 -6.96 -13.61 -5.48
CA GLU A 128 -6.82 -14.94 -4.89
C GLU A 128 -5.80 -14.97 -3.73
N ASP A 129 -4.79 -14.11 -3.80
CA ASP A 129 -3.74 -13.97 -2.78
C ASP A 129 -4.15 -12.98 -1.66
N ALA A 130 -5.22 -12.21 -1.87
CA ALA A 130 -5.67 -11.18 -0.96
C ALA A 130 -6.60 -11.77 0.12
N SER A 131 -6.29 -11.48 1.38
CA SER A 131 -7.12 -11.81 2.54
C SER A 131 -8.23 -10.78 2.74
N ASP A 132 -9.36 -11.18 3.31
CA ASP A 132 -10.41 -10.22 3.66
C ASP A 132 -9.95 -9.33 4.84
N PHE A 133 -10.25 -8.03 4.76
CA PHE A 133 -9.88 -7.04 5.77
C PHE A 133 -11.11 -6.26 6.22
N ASN A 134 -11.29 -6.08 7.53
CA ASN A 134 -12.50 -5.46 8.08
C ASN A 134 -12.48 -3.92 7.95
N CYS A 135 -13.43 -3.41 7.16
CA CYS A 135 -13.64 -1.99 6.92
C CYS A 135 -14.00 -1.19 8.16
N LYS A 136 -14.57 -1.80 9.21
CA LYS A 136 -14.92 -1.10 10.46
C LYS A 136 -13.72 -0.39 11.11
N SER A 137 -12.52 -0.92 10.88
CA SER A 137 -11.28 -0.28 11.35
C SER A 137 -10.89 0.98 10.56
N ILE A 138 -11.43 1.15 9.36
CA ILE A 138 -11.20 2.27 8.46
C ILE A 138 -12.36 3.26 8.55
N ILE A 139 -13.60 2.79 8.37
CA ILE A 139 -14.81 3.60 8.30
C ILE A 139 -16.05 2.75 8.67
N GLU A 140 -16.92 3.30 9.50
CA GLU A 140 -18.20 2.70 9.88
C GLU A 140 -19.26 3.80 9.97
N GLY A 141 -20.32 3.71 9.16
CA GLY A 141 -21.36 4.76 9.13
C GLY A 141 -21.78 5.17 7.72
N VAL A 142 -22.49 6.29 7.65
CA VAL A 142 -22.85 6.99 6.41
C VAL A 142 -22.27 8.39 6.46
N TYR A 143 -21.48 8.74 5.46
CA TYR A 143 -20.72 9.99 5.43
C TYR A 143 -20.94 10.70 4.10
N ALA A 144 -21.11 12.01 4.14
CA ALA A 144 -20.93 12.85 2.97
C ALA A 144 -19.44 13.06 2.74
N PHE A 145 -19.02 13.23 1.48
CA PHE A 145 -17.62 13.53 1.17
C PHE A 145 -17.48 14.49 -0.01
N ASP A 146 -16.42 15.27 0.05
CA ASP A 146 -15.94 16.08 -1.08
C ASP A 146 -14.69 15.42 -1.65
N TYR A 147 -14.43 15.60 -2.94
CA TYR A 147 -13.26 15.01 -3.59
C TYR A 147 -12.59 15.94 -4.59
N ARG A 148 -11.33 15.66 -4.89
CA ARG A 148 -10.53 16.32 -5.93
C ARG A 148 -9.97 15.27 -6.87
N ILE A 149 -9.88 15.63 -8.15
CA ILE A 149 -9.22 14.82 -9.17
C ILE A 149 -7.84 15.43 -9.43
N VAL A 150 -6.81 14.58 -9.53
CA VAL A 150 -5.44 15.04 -9.87
C VAL A 150 -5.48 15.77 -11.21
N GLY A 151 -4.83 16.92 -11.29
CA GLY A 151 -4.87 17.81 -12.46
C GLY A 151 -6.02 18.83 -12.47
N SER A 152 -7.00 18.73 -11.55
CA SER A 152 -8.04 19.76 -11.36
C SER A 152 -7.66 20.76 -10.27
N THR A 153 -8.00 22.02 -10.47
CA THR A 153 -7.81 23.11 -9.49
C THR A 153 -8.93 23.22 -8.46
N GLY A 154 -10.04 22.52 -8.65
CA GLY A 154 -11.23 22.61 -7.79
C GLY A 154 -11.39 21.48 -6.78
N VAL A 155 -12.42 21.60 -5.95
CA VAL A 155 -12.98 20.51 -5.14
C VAL A 155 -14.44 20.30 -5.59
N CYS A 156 -14.81 19.06 -5.87
CA CYS A 156 -16.21 18.69 -6.09
C CYS A 156 -16.88 18.44 -4.74
N SER A 157 -17.87 19.28 -4.44
CA SER A 157 -18.74 19.16 -3.27
C SER A 157 -20.16 18.92 -3.74
N SER A 158 -20.73 17.77 -3.40
CA SER A 158 -22.09 17.40 -3.78
C SER A 158 -22.79 16.72 -2.61
N PRO A 159 -24.03 17.10 -2.25
CA PRO A 159 -24.78 16.45 -1.18
C PRO A 159 -25.10 14.98 -1.48
N ASN A 160 -24.97 14.57 -2.74
CA ASN A 160 -25.18 13.19 -3.21
C ASN A 160 -23.89 12.34 -3.19
N SER A 161 -22.75 12.93 -2.84
CA SER A 161 -21.50 12.20 -2.62
C SER A 161 -21.54 11.53 -1.26
N ILE A 162 -21.77 10.21 -1.24
CA ILE A 162 -22.04 9.46 -0.01
C ILE A 162 -21.15 8.21 0.05
N ILE A 163 -20.48 8.01 1.19
CA ILE A 163 -19.90 6.73 1.58
C ILE A 163 -20.85 6.04 2.55
N LYS A 164 -21.11 4.75 2.33
CA LYS A 164 -21.91 3.90 3.20
C LYS A 164 -21.15 2.63 3.54
N ALA A 165 -20.79 2.51 4.82
CA ALA A 165 -20.03 1.41 5.40
C ALA A 165 -20.76 0.75 6.58
N CYS A 166 -22.08 0.94 6.70
CA CYS A 166 -22.87 0.31 7.75
C CYS A 166 -23.13 -1.19 7.45
N GLN A 167 -23.02 -2.01 8.48
CA GLN A 167 -23.42 -3.43 8.43
C GLN A 167 -24.93 -3.53 8.19
N ARG A 168 -25.35 -4.38 7.25
CA ARG A 168 -26.75 -4.79 7.10
C ARG A 168 -26.89 -6.19 7.68
N GLN A 169 -27.72 -6.36 8.71
CA GLN A 169 -28.04 -7.70 9.24
C GLN A 169 -28.55 -8.59 8.09
N GLY A 170 -27.96 -9.78 7.94
CA GLY A 170 -28.31 -10.73 6.87
C GLY A 170 -27.81 -10.37 5.46
N SER A 171 -26.94 -9.38 5.31
CA SER A 171 -26.37 -9.04 4.00
C SER A 171 -25.34 -10.10 3.55
N PRO A 172 -25.40 -10.58 2.31
CA PRO A 172 -24.42 -11.54 1.75
C PRO A 172 -23.06 -10.88 1.45
N LEU A 173 -22.93 -9.57 1.64
CA LEU A 173 -21.67 -8.86 1.48
C LEU A 173 -20.71 -9.24 2.63
N ARG A 174 -19.82 -10.19 2.33
CA ARG A 174 -18.67 -10.69 3.10
C ARG A 174 -18.31 -9.81 4.32
N ASP A 175 -18.61 -10.30 5.51
CA ASP A 175 -18.06 -9.92 6.83
C ASP A 175 -17.36 -8.55 6.93
N ASN A 176 -18.07 -7.47 6.59
CA ASN A 176 -17.57 -6.09 6.72
C ASN A 176 -16.30 -5.79 5.91
N SER A 177 -16.03 -6.53 4.83
CA SER A 177 -14.83 -6.32 4.01
C SER A 177 -15.03 -5.36 2.84
N VAL A 178 -16.26 -4.84 2.68
CA VAL A 178 -16.63 -3.88 1.65
C VAL A 178 -17.41 -2.69 2.20
N PHE A 179 -17.29 -1.55 1.52
CA PHE A 179 -18.20 -0.42 1.64
C PHE A 179 -18.61 0.08 0.27
N THR A 180 -19.65 0.91 0.22
CA THR A 180 -20.10 1.55 -1.02
C THR A 180 -19.79 3.03 -1.01
N GLN A 181 -19.34 3.56 -2.14
CA GLN A 181 -19.14 4.99 -2.36
C GLN A 181 -19.89 5.41 -3.62
N THR A 182 -20.77 6.40 -3.48
CA THR A 182 -21.50 7.01 -4.59
C THR A 182 -20.99 8.42 -4.79
N TYR A 183 -20.59 8.75 -6.02
CA TYR A 183 -20.14 10.10 -6.37
C TYR A 183 -21.34 10.94 -6.80
N GLY A 184 -21.53 12.10 -6.17
CA GLY A 184 -22.54 13.07 -6.56
C GLY A 184 -22.09 13.87 -7.79
N TYR A 185 -23.05 14.28 -8.63
CA TYR A 185 -22.75 15.03 -9.85
C TYR A 185 -22.13 16.40 -9.55
N CYS A 186 -21.05 16.73 -10.27
CA CYS A 186 -20.39 18.02 -10.27
C CYS A 186 -20.13 18.46 -11.73
N PRO A 187 -20.80 19.53 -12.21
CA PRO A 187 -20.69 19.99 -13.60
C PRO A 187 -19.24 20.23 -14.03
N ASP A 188 -18.46 20.93 -13.22
CA ASP A 188 -17.08 21.33 -13.55
C ASP A 188 -16.08 20.15 -13.55
N PHE A 189 -16.52 18.96 -13.14
CA PHE A 189 -15.68 17.77 -13.00
C PHE A 189 -16.09 16.65 -13.96
N GLN A 190 -17.15 16.83 -14.76
CA GLN A 190 -17.69 15.77 -15.60
C GLN A 190 -16.65 15.22 -16.58
N ASP A 191 -16.07 16.08 -17.41
CA ASP A 191 -15.13 15.66 -18.45
C ASP A 191 -13.82 15.13 -17.86
N ILE A 192 -13.31 15.78 -16.81
CA ILE A 192 -12.07 15.39 -16.11
C ILE A 192 -12.24 14.03 -15.42
N SER A 193 -13.40 13.76 -14.82
CA SER A 193 -13.68 12.47 -14.17
C SER A 193 -13.69 11.32 -15.15
N ALA A 194 -14.23 11.53 -16.35
CA ALA A 194 -14.29 10.49 -17.38
C ALA A 194 -12.89 10.11 -17.91
N THR A 195 -11.96 11.07 -17.97
CA THR A 195 -10.61 10.84 -18.51
C THR A 195 -9.61 10.37 -17.46
N GLU A 196 -9.59 11.00 -16.28
CA GLU A 196 -8.54 10.79 -15.29
C GLU A 196 -8.87 9.68 -14.27
N ASP A 197 -10.15 9.48 -13.95
CA ASP A 197 -10.57 8.47 -12.98
C ASP A 197 -11.94 7.87 -13.33
N PRO A 198 -11.98 6.95 -14.31
CA PRO A 198 -13.24 6.42 -14.84
C PRO A 198 -14.00 5.55 -13.82
N ASN A 199 -13.44 5.31 -12.64
CA ASN A 199 -14.18 4.74 -11.52
C ASN A 199 -15.21 5.74 -10.96
N ILE A 200 -15.03 7.04 -11.17
CA ILE A 200 -15.99 8.08 -10.76
C ILE A 200 -17.17 8.07 -11.74
N VAL A 201 -18.21 7.29 -11.39
CA VAL A 201 -19.46 7.24 -12.13
C VAL A 201 -20.57 7.88 -11.29
N TYR A 202 -21.05 9.04 -11.73
CA TYR A 202 -22.05 9.81 -10.99
C TYR A 202 -23.34 9.02 -10.74
N GLY A 203 -23.82 9.06 -9.50
CA GLY A 203 -25.04 8.38 -9.08
C GLY A 203 -24.94 6.86 -8.99
N LYS A 204 -23.81 6.25 -9.37
CA LYS A 204 -23.57 4.82 -9.24
C LYS A 204 -22.79 4.53 -7.97
N ALA A 205 -23.25 3.52 -7.22
CA ALA A 205 -22.54 3.03 -6.05
C ALA A 205 -21.38 2.12 -6.50
N ASN A 206 -20.15 2.57 -6.23
CA ASN A 206 -18.95 1.76 -6.35
C ASN A 206 -18.77 0.91 -5.10
N ILE A 207 -18.43 -0.35 -5.28
CA ILE A 207 -18.10 -1.26 -4.17
C ILE A 207 -16.60 -1.28 -4.02
N TRP A 208 -16.12 -0.83 -2.86
CA TRP A 208 -14.71 -0.85 -2.50
C TRP A 208 -14.46 -1.93 -1.48
N ARG A 209 -13.43 -2.75 -1.69
CA ARG A 209 -12.92 -3.71 -0.71
C ARG A 209 -11.86 -3.03 0.15
N CYS A 210 -11.92 -3.27 1.45
CA CYS A 210 -10.86 -2.82 2.33
C CYS A 210 -9.64 -3.74 2.22
N TYR A 211 -8.45 -3.15 2.14
CA TYR A 211 -7.19 -3.86 1.93
C TYR A 211 -6.23 -3.74 3.12
N GLY A 212 -6.25 -2.61 3.83
CA GLY A 212 -5.41 -2.44 5.00
C GLY A 212 -5.56 -1.07 5.65
N ARG A 213 -5.05 -0.94 6.87
CA ARG A 213 -4.94 0.32 7.61
C ARG A 213 -3.61 0.38 8.35
N TRP A 214 -2.97 1.53 8.37
CA TRP A 214 -1.81 1.77 9.23
C TRP A 214 -1.76 3.23 9.66
N VAL A 215 -1.03 3.46 10.76
CA VAL A 215 -0.71 4.82 11.23
C VAL A 215 0.71 5.13 10.80
N ASP A 216 0.90 6.32 10.23
CA ASP A 216 2.22 6.83 9.89
C ASP A 216 2.83 7.62 11.07
N LYS A 217 4.11 7.96 10.97
CA LYS A 217 4.88 8.57 12.07
C LYS A 217 4.33 9.92 12.53
N ASP A 218 3.68 10.64 11.64
CA ASP A 218 3.05 11.94 11.89
C ASP A 218 1.65 11.83 12.53
N GLY A 219 1.16 10.61 12.77
CA GLY A 219 -0.18 10.35 13.30
C GLY A 219 -1.27 10.30 12.25
N SER A 220 -0.93 10.41 10.95
CA SER A 220 -1.87 10.23 9.86
C SER A 220 -2.29 8.75 9.75
N ILE A 221 -3.57 8.51 9.59
CA ILE A 221 -4.16 7.20 9.38
C ILE A 221 -4.33 6.99 7.88
N TRP A 222 -3.68 5.97 7.36
CA TRP A 222 -3.78 5.55 5.98
C TRP A 222 -4.64 4.29 5.88
N ALA A 223 -5.47 4.25 4.84
CA ALA A 223 -6.29 3.10 4.50
C ALA A 223 -6.10 2.76 3.02
N ALA A 224 -5.86 1.47 2.73
CA ALA A 224 -5.82 0.93 1.39
C ALA A 224 -7.17 0.31 1.03
N ILE A 225 -7.65 0.59 -0.17
CA ILE A 225 -8.89 0.05 -0.72
C ILE A 225 -8.69 -0.44 -2.15
N GLU A 226 -9.55 -1.37 -2.57
CA GLU A 226 -9.54 -1.97 -3.90
C GLU A 226 -10.90 -1.86 -4.58
N TYR A 227 -10.89 -1.56 -5.87
CA TYR A 227 -12.04 -1.59 -6.76
C TYR A 227 -11.89 -2.73 -7.75
N ASP A 228 -12.99 -3.37 -8.10
CA ASP A 228 -13.00 -4.53 -8.99
C ASP A 228 -12.82 -4.10 -10.45
N THR A 229 -11.55 -4.01 -10.89
CA THR A 229 -11.17 -3.65 -12.25
C THR A 229 -9.90 -4.38 -12.69
N ASN A 230 -9.78 -4.58 -14.01
CA ASN A 230 -8.62 -5.22 -14.62
C ASN A 230 -7.42 -4.28 -14.79
N GLN A 231 -7.59 -2.97 -14.59
CA GLN A 231 -6.52 -1.98 -14.72
C GLN A 231 -5.87 -1.74 -13.35
N PRO A 232 -4.63 -2.21 -13.09
CA PRO A 232 -4.01 -2.13 -11.77
C PRO A 232 -3.92 -0.70 -11.22
N LYS A 233 -3.58 0.26 -12.08
CA LYS A 233 -3.57 1.69 -11.72
C LYS A 233 -4.93 2.21 -11.25
N LEU A 234 -6.04 1.65 -11.70
CA LEU A 234 -7.39 2.02 -11.26
C LEU A 234 -7.93 1.12 -10.14
N LYS A 235 -7.24 0.02 -9.86
CA LYS A 235 -7.66 -1.01 -8.92
C LYS A 235 -7.44 -0.58 -7.47
N PHE A 236 -6.30 0.01 -7.16
CA PHE A 236 -5.91 0.31 -5.77
C PHE A 236 -5.93 1.80 -5.48
N ARG A 237 -6.37 2.16 -4.26
CA ARG A 237 -6.34 3.55 -3.76
C ARG A 237 -5.91 3.59 -2.30
N CYS A 238 -5.32 4.73 -1.94
CA CYS A 238 -5.10 5.11 -0.55
C CYS A 238 -6.05 6.25 -0.16
N MET A 239 -6.66 6.12 1.01
CA MET A 239 -7.36 7.20 1.70
C MET A 239 -6.54 7.59 2.93
N THR A 240 -6.56 8.87 3.29
CA THR A 240 -5.92 9.33 4.53
C THR A 240 -6.85 10.23 5.33
N THR A 241 -6.72 10.15 6.65
CA THR A 241 -7.35 11.02 7.64
C THR A 241 -6.37 11.19 8.81
N ARG A 242 -6.63 12.12 9.73
CA ARG A 242 -5.80 12.27 10.93
C ARG A 242 -6.43 11.58 12.13
N ILE A 243 -5.59 11.12 13.07
CA ILE A 243 -6.05 10.42 14.29
C ILE A 243 -6.92 11.30 15.20
N ASP A 244 -6.71 12.61 15.18
CA ASP A 244 -7.46 13.62 15.93
C ASP A 244 -8.84 13.93 15.32
N GLN A 245 -9.07 13.55 14.05
CA GLN A 245 -10.35 13.74 13.35
C GLN A 245 -11.31 12.55 13.48
N GLN A 246 -10.99 11.54 14.31
CA GLN A 246 -11.84 10.36 14.54
C GLN A 246 -12.82 10.53 15.71
N ASN A 247 -13.00 11.75 16.24
CA ASN A 247 -14.00 12.00 17.27
C ASN A 247 -15.42 11.76 16.68
N PRO A 248 -16.36 11.12 17.37
CA PRO A 248 -17.72 10.88 16.86
C PRO A 248 -18.48 12.14 16.41
N ASP A 249 -18.08 13.32 16.88
CA ASP A 249 -18.66 14.62 16.50
C ASP A 249 -17.88 15.35 15.38
N ASP A 250 -16.73 14.82 14.95
CA ASP A 250 -15.88 15.44 13.93
C ASP A 250 -16.25 15.00 12.51
N SER A 251 -16.23 15.96 11.57
CA SER A 251 -16.30 15.67 10.15
C SER A 251 -15.01 14.98 9.69
N ILE A 252 -15.07 13.67 9.45
CA ILE A 252 -13.94 12.90 8.93
C ILE A 252 -13.67 13.32 7.48
N HIS A 253 -12.62 14.09 7.25
CA HIS A 253 -12.16 14.43 5.91
C HIS A 253 -11.21 13.34 5.40
N TRP A 254 -11.64 12.63 4.35
CA TRP A 254 -10.78 11.72 3.61
C TRP A 254 -10.16 12.46 2.44
N ALA A 255 -8.83 12.58 2.44
CA ALA A 255 -8.13 13.05 1.26
C ALA A 255 -7.85 11.88 0.31
N TYR A 256 -8.26 12.04 -0.94
CA TYR A 256 -8.05 11.07 -2.01
C TYR A 256 -6.74 11.36 -2.74
N PHE A 257 -5.85 10.36 -2.81
CA PHE A 257 -4.61 10.45 -3.55
C PHE A 257 -4.57 9.36 -4.62
N PRO A 258 -4.82 9.71 -5.90
CA PRO A 258 -4.31 8.94 -7.02
C PRO A 258 -2.78 9.11 -7.00
N ARG A 259 -2.02 8.04 -6.76
CA ARG A 259 -0.62 8.02 -7.15
C ARG A 259 -0.53 7.68 -8.64
#